data_AF-A0A9R1XU63-F1
#
_entry.id   AF-A0A9R1XU63-F1
#
_cell.length_a   1.000
_cell.length_b   1.000
_cell.length_c   1.000
_cell.angle_alpha   90.00
_cell.angle_beta   90.00
_cell.angle_gamma   90.00
#
_symmetry.space_group_name_H-M   'P 1'
#
loop_
_entity.id
_entity.type
_entity.pdbx_description
1 polymer ?
#
loop_
_entity_poly.entity_id
_entity_poly.type
_entity_poly.pdbx_seq_one_letter_code
_entity_poly.pdbx_strand_id
1 'polypeptide(L)'
;MFATSSSRGGTIIDSGTTLAYLTEEAYDPFVDAITQSVLQFVQPLIFKGSQCYIVASSTPEIFPTVSLNFAGSASMILRPQDYLLQQNSVVNH
;
A
#
# COMPACT_ATOMS: atom_id res chain seq x y z
N MET A 1 11.28 -11.25 0.03
CA MET A 1 12.48 -10.38 0.03
C MET A 1 12.65 -9.85 -1.38
N PHE A 2 12.75 -8.54 -1.54
CA PHE A 2 13.00 -7.92 -2.84
C PHE A 2 14.47 -8.12 -3.23
N ALA A 3 14.71 -8.73 -4.39
CA ALA A 3 16.05 -9.04 -4.89
C ALA A 3 16.18 -8.65 -6.36
N THR A 4 17.36 -8.14 -6.74
CA THR A 4 17.67 -7.85 -8.14
C THR A 4 18.14 -9.14 -8.81
N SER A 5 17.29 -9.74 -9.66
CA SER A 5 17.75 -10.87 -10.48
C SER A 5 18.46 -10.33 -11.73
N SER A 6 19.53 -11.00 -12.15
CA SER A 6 20.35 -10.56 -13.28
C SER A 6 19.74 -10.87 -14.66
N SER A 7 18.47 -11.33 -14.77
CA SER A 7 17.99 -11.75 -16.09
C SER A 7 16.50 -11.64 -16.42
N ARG A 8 15.56 -11.27 -15.53
CA ARG A 8 14.15 -10.99 -15.95
C ARG A 8 13.20 -10.41 -14.89
N GLY A 9 13.69 -9.81 -13.82
CA GLY A 9 12.86 -9.18 -12.79
C GLY A 9 13.68 -8.61 -11.62
N GLY A 10 13.14 -7.62 -10.93
CA GLY A 10 13.80 -6.97 -9.80
C GLY A 10 13.03 -5.76 -9.30
N THR A 11 13.52 -5.15 -8.22
CA THR A 11 12.92 -3.94 -7.65
C THR A 11 13.72 -2.73 -8.09
N ILE A 12 13.02 -1.72 -8.62
CA ILE A 12 13.59 -0.44 -9.01
C ILE A 12 13.04 0.62 -8.06
N ILE A 13 13.92 1.54 -7.65
CA ILE A 13 13.51 2.76 -6.96
C ILE A 13 13.47 3.86 -8.00
N ASP A 14 12.27 4.34 -8.34
CA ASP A 14 12.05 5.30 -9.42
C ASP A 14 11.38 6.57 -8.86
N SER A 15 12.14 7.67 -8.82
CA SER A 15 11.62 8.98 -8.42
C SER A 15 10.67 9.60 -9.45
N GLY A 16 10.59 9.04 -10.67
CA GLY A 16 9.69 9.47 -11.73
C GLY A 16 8.26 8.94 -11.59
N THR A 17 8.00 8.04 -10.64
CA THR A 17 6.66 7.46 -10.39
C THR A 17 6.09 7.91 -9.05
N THR A 18 4.82 8.31 -9.03
CA THR A 18 4.11 8.68 -7.79
C THR A 18 3.70 7.47 -6.95
N LEU A 19 3.30 6.37 -7.60
CA LEU A 19 2.80 5.16 -6.96
C LEU A 19 3.86 4.06 -6.96
N ALA A 20 3.85 3.24 -5.92
CA ALA A 20 4.55 1.96 -5.93
C ALA A 20 3.74 0.92 -6.73
N TYR A 21 4.44 0.17 -7.59
CA TYR A 21 3.86 -0.92 -8.37
C TYR A 21 4.41 -2.24 -7.86
N LEU A 22 3.50 -3.16 -7.53
CA LEU A 22 3.83 -4.54 -7.15
C LEU A 22 3.37 -5.46 -8.28
N THR A 23 4.00 -6.64 -8.40
CA THR A 23 3.44 -7.68 -9.26
C THR A 23 2.12 -8.15 -8.68
N GLU A 24 1.24 -8.70 -9.52
CA GLU A 24 -0.08 -9.17 -9.10
C GLU A 24 0.01 -10.14 -7.90
N GLU A 25 0.97 -11.05 -7.94
CA GLU A 25 1.20 -12.06 -6.90
C GLU A 25 1.64 -11.46 -5.55
N ALA A 26 2.12 -10.22 -5.54
CA ALA A 26 2.48 -9.49 -4.34
C ALA A 26 1.45 -8.42 -3.96
N TYR A 27 0.74 -7.84 -4.93
CA TYR A 27 -0.24 -6.79 -4.72
C TYR A 27 -1.45 -7.30 -3.93
N ASP A 28 -2.05 -8.40 -4.36
CA ASP A 28 -3.26 -8.96 -3.74
C ASP A 28 -3.03 -9.31 -2.26
N PRO A 29 -2.03 -10.14 -1.89
CA PRO A 29 -1.80 -10.45 -0.47
C PRO A 29 -1.38 -9.23 0.36
N PHE A 30 -0.74 -8.23 -0.26
CA PHE A 30 -0.40 -6.99 0.42
C PHE A 30 -1.64 -6.18 0.79
N VAL A 31 -2.57 -6.00 -0.16
CA VAL A 31 -3.83 -5.27 0.04
C VAL A 31 -4.74 -6.03 1.00
N ASP A 32 -4.82 -7.36 0.90
CA ASP A 32 -5.60 -8.20 1.80
C ASP A 32 -5.10 -8.10 3.25
N ALA A 33 -3.78 -8.15 3.47
CA ALA A 33 -3.21 -8.02 4.80
C ALA A 33 -3.50 -6.65 5.44
N ILE A 34 -3.40 -5.57 4.66
CA ILE A 34 -3.81 -4.23 5.12
C ILE A 34 -5.29 -4.23 5.45
N THR A 35 -6.15 -4.69 4.54
CA THR A 35 -7.62 -4.70 4.71
C THR A 35 -8.02 -5.45 5.98
N GLN A 36 -7.48 -6.64 6.20
CA GLN A 36 -7.77 -7.46 7.39
C GLN A 36 -7.35 -6.76 8.69
N SER A 37 -6.23 -6.03 8.68
CA SER A 37 -5.73 -5.33 9.87
C SER A 37 -6.63 -4.16 10.31
N VAL A 38 -7.41 -3.58 9.39
CA VAL A 38 -8.24 -2.40 9.65
C VAL A 38 -9.73 -2.64 9.53
N LEU A 39 -10.16 -3.86 9.21
CA LEU A 39 -11.55 -4.19 8.85
C LEU A 39 -12.58 -3.80 9.93
N GLN A 40 -12.18 -3.80 11.20
CA GLN A 40 -13.03 -3.40 12.32
C GLN A 40 -13.23 -1.88 12.44
N PHE A 41 -12.43 -1.07 11.74
CA PHE A 41 -12.41 0.38 11.85
C PHE A 41 -12.87 1.10 10.57
N VAL A 42 -12.91 0.40 9.43
CA VAL A 42 -13.13 1.00 8.11
C VAL A 42 -14.12 0.19 7.28
N GLN A 43 -14.75 0.83 6.31
CA GLN A 43 -15.50 0.12 5.27
C GLN A 43 -14.65 0.03 4.00
N PRO A 44 -14.17 -1.18 3.61
CA PRO A 44 -13.49 -1.36 2.34
C PRO A 44 -14.45 -1.19 1.16
N LEU A 45 -13.96 -0.61 0.06
CA LEU A 45 -14.64 -0.55 -1.23
C LEU A 45 -13.64 -0.56 -2.38
N ILE A 46 -14.07 -1.05 -3.54
CA ILE A 46 -13.32 -0.89 -4.79
C ILE A 46 -13.81 0.36 -5.50
N PHE A 47 -12.92 1.31 -5.74
CA PHE A 47 -13.20 2.53 -6.49
C PHE A 47 -12.22 2.70 -7.64
N LYS A 48 -12.75 2.83 -8.87
CA LYS A 48 -11.95 2.93 -10.11
C LYS A 48 -10.88 1.84 -10.26
N GLY A 49 -11.17 0.63 -9.79
CA GLY A 49 -10.26 -0.52 -9.87
C GLY A 49 -9.23 -0.61 -8.74
N SER A 50 -9.24 0.30 -7.76
CA SER A 50 -8.33 0.28 -6.61
C SER A 50 -9.07 -0.03 -5.31
N GLN A 51 -8.42 -0.74 -4.39
CA GLN A 51 -8.89 -0.86 -3.01
C GLN A 51 -8.83 0.51 -2.33
N CYS A 52 -9.96 0.90 -1.75
CA CYS A 52 -10.14 2.13 -0.98
C CYS A 52 -10.80 1.82 0.36
N TYR A 53 -10.78 2.78 1.28
CA TYR A 53 -11.35 2.62 2.61
C TYR A 53 -12.12 3.89 2.99
N ILE A 54 -13.39 3.74 3.38
CA ILE A 54 -14.14 4.83 4.01
C ILE A 54 -13.79 4.81 5.50
N VAL A 55 -13.29 5.95 5.98
CA VAL A 55 -12.85 6.16 7.35
C VAL A 55 -13.68 7.26 8.01
N ALA A 56 -14.06 7.08 9.27
CA ALA A 56 -14.85 8.06 10.03
C ALA A 56 -14.01 9.27 10.48
N SER A 57 -12.72 9.07 10.72
CA SER A 57 -11.74 10.11 11.02
C SER A 57 -10.60 10.07 10.00
N SER A 58 -10.02 11.22 9.72
CA SER A 58 -8.88 11.36 8.80
C SER A 58 -7.55 10.88 9.41
N THR A 59 -7.58 9.99 10.40
CA THR A 59 -6.38 9.52 11.11
C THR A 59 -5.87 8.26 10.42
N PRO A 60 -4.77 8.34 9.63
CA PRO A 60 -4.23 7.17 8.93
C PRO A 60 -3.52 6.21 9.91
N GLU A 61 -3.37 6.57 11.18
CA GLU A 61 -2.69 5.80 12.23
C GLU A 61 -3.37 4.46 12.57
N ILE A 62 -4.63 4.27 12.18
CA ILE A 62 -5.32 2.97 12.33
C ILE A 62 -4.74 1.91 11.37
N PHE A 63 -4.07 2.34 10.30
CA PHE A 63 -3.44 1.45 9.34
C PHE A 63 -2.04 1.01 9.82
N PRO A 64 -1.60 -0.20 9.45
CA PRO A 64 -0.35 -0.76 9.94
C PRO A 64 0.87 -0.05 9.36
N THR A 65 2.01 -0.19 10.03
CA THR A 65 3.31 0.10 9.38
C THR A 65 3.66 -1.04 8.43
N VAL A 66 4.18 -0.70 7.25
CA VAL A 66 4.63 -1.67 6.24
C VAL A 66 6.15 -1.70 6.21
N SER A 67 6.75 -2.88 6.06
CA SER A 67 8.18 -3.05 5.85
C SER A 67 8.47 -3.74 4.52
N LEU A 68 9.16 -3.05 3.61
CA LEU A 68 9.71 -3.65 2.39
C LEU A 68 11.14 -4.09 2.68
N ASN A 69 11.38 -5.40 2.72
CA ASN A 69 12.67 -5.98 3.08
C ASN A 69 13.48 -6.36 1.82
N PHE A 70 14.67 -5.79 1.71
CA PHE A 70 15.62 -5.94 0.62
C PHE A 70 16.81 -6.81 1.02
N ALA A 71 17.57 -7.28 0.02
CA ALA A 71 18.84 -7.96 0.21
C ALA A 71 19.80 -7.19 1.15
N GLY A 72 20.68 -7.91 1.84
CA GLY A 72 21.65 -7.30 2.77
C GLY A 72 21.05 -6.78 4.08
N SER A 73 19.86 -7.28 4.46
CA SER A 73 19.13 -6.87 5.68
C SER A 73 18.67 -5.40 5.67
N ALA A 74 18.59 -4.78 4.50
CA ALA A 74 18.05 -3.44 4.35
C ALA A 74 16.52 -3.48 4.37
N SER A 75 15.89 -2.52 5.04
CA SER A 75 14.43 -2.40 5.11
C SER A 75 13.99 -0.97 4.87
N MET A 76 12.92 -0.80 4.09
CA MET A 76 12.20 0.46 3.95
C MET A 76 10.93 0.37 4.79
N ILE A 77 10.84 1.21 5.83
CA ILE A 77 9.69 1.28 6.72
C ILE A 77 8.76 2.38 6.22
N LEU A 78 7.53 2.01 5.88
CA LEU A 78 6.50 2.90 5.35
C LEU A 78 5.42 3.09 6.40
N ARG A 79 5.15 4.35 6.75
CA ARG A 79 4.00 4.73 7.57
C ARG A 79 2.75 4.76 6.70
N PRO A 80 1.55 4.71 7.28
CA PRO A 80 0.29 4.82 6.55
C PRO A 80 0.23 5.94 5.49
N GLN A 81 0.71 7.14 5.82
CA GLN A 81 0.75 8.27 4.90
C GLN A 81 1.73 8.11 3.72
N ASP A 82 2.67 7.17 3.82
CA ASP A 82 3.66 6.93 2.76
C ASP A 82 3.11 5.95 1.69
N TYR A 83 2.01 5.23 1.98
CA TYR A 83 1.40 4.27 1.03
C TYR A 83 -0.13 4.44 0.82
N LEU A 84 -0.79 5.32 1.57
CA LEU A 84 -2.20 5.68 1.37
C LEU A 84 -2.32 7.07 0.76
N LEU A 85 -3.15 7.19 -0.27
CA LEU A 85 -3.56 8.48 -0.81
C LEU A 85 -4.89 8.90 -0.20
N GLN A 86 -4.90 10.07 0.44
CA GLN A 86 -6.14 10.67 0.89
C GLN A 86 -6.93 11.15 -0.34
N GLN A 87 -8.09 10.55 -0.60
CA GLN A 87 -9.09 11.14 -1.47
C GLN A 87 -9.98 12.05 -0.62
N ASN A 88 -10.21 13.27 -1.08
CA ASN A 88 -11.15 14.17 -0.43
C ASN A 88 -12.52 13.50 -0.32
N SER A 89 -13.23 13.81 0.77
CA SER A 89 -14.57 13.33 1.05
C SER A 89 -15.40 13.32 -0.22
N VAL A 90 -16.05 12.18 -0.52
CA VAL A 90 -17.18 12.18 -1.45
C VAL A 90 -18.24 13.07 -0.82
N VAL A 91 -18.21 14.36 -1.14
CA VAL A 91 -19.37 15.21 -0.97
C VAL A 91 -20.35 14.67 -2.00
N ASN A 92 -21.32 13.90 -1.53
CA ASN A 92 -22.48 13.54 -2.34
C ASN A 92 -23.05 14.86 -2.91
N HIS A 93 -22.88 15.06 -4.21
CA HIS A 93 -23.72 15.97 -4.98
C HIS A 93 -24.90 15.18 -5.53
#